data_AF-A0AAD5E0T2-F1
#
_entry.id   AF-A0AAD5E0T2-F1
#
_cell.length_a   1.000
_cell.length_b   1.000
_cell.length_c   1.000
_cell.angle_alpha   90.00
_cell.angle_beta   90.00
_cell.angle_gamma   90.00
#
_symmetry.space_group_name_H-M   'P 1'
#
loop_
_entity.id
_entity.type
_entity.pdbx_description
1 polymer ?
#
loop_
_entity_poly.entity_id
_entity_poly.type
_entity_poly.pdbx_seq_one_letter_code
_entity_poly.pdbx_strand_id
1 'polypeptide(L)'
;MADIAIGTHGANTANALFMRPGSALIEIFHPDWNHQFVRHWLESDPMSQVHWWGVVVEDRELFSPGAHEQRERQEGGLPYKGHWNAMMRDRNLKLPWDVLRGVLDRIAAVNGSVNAYRKQVASGSSVVKVPSRGLLPVVRHWFASATHWLKSVQQRSAGSAS
;
A
#
# COMPACT_ATOMS: atom_id res chain seq x y z
N MET A 1 -14.08 10.24 -8.38
CA MET A 1 -14.04 8.89 -7.80
C MET A 1 -12.82 8.18 -8.37
N ALA A 2 -11.93 7.64 -7.53
CA ALA A 2 -10.73 6.91 -7.95
C ALA A 2 -10.98 5.40 -7.81
N ASP A 3 -10.59 4.62 -8.82
CA ASP A 3 -10.61 3.17 -8.70
C ASP A 3 -9.36 2.75 -7.92
N ILE A 4 -9.51 1.74 -7.07
CA ILE A 4 -8.41 1.25 -6.22
C ILE A 4 -8.20 -0.23 -6.52
N ALA A 5 -7.01 -0.58 -6.97
CA ALA A 5 -6.54 -1.96 -7.03
C ALA A 5 -5.64 -2.22 -5.81
N ILE A 6 -5.83 -3.38 -5.17
CA ILE A 6 -5.01 -3.82 -4.04
C ILE A 6 -4.41 -5.16 -4.42
N GLY A 7 -3.09 -5.27 -4.32
CA GLY A 7 -2.38 -6.49 -4.64
C GLY A 7 -1.21 -6.74 -3.69
N THR A 8 -0.99 -8.00 -3.38
CA THR A 8 0.35 -8.44 -2.96
C THR A 8 1.27 -8.40 -4.18
N HIS A 9 2.52 -8.03 -3.95
CA HIS A 9 3.59 -7.89 -4.96
C HIS A 9 3.58 -8.91 -6.12
N GLY A 10 4.14 -8.50 -7.26
CA GLY A 10 4.36 -9.35 -8.42
C GLY A 10 3.26 -9.21 -9.48
N ALA A 11 2.94 -10.30 -10.17
CA ALA A 11 2.05 -10.25 -11.35
C ALA A 11 0.64 -9.71 -11.05
N ASN A 12 0.16 -9.82 -9.81
CA ASN A 12 -1.14 -9.29 -9.40
C ASN A 12 -1.25 -7.78 -9.54
N THR A 13 -0.13 -7.04 -9.52
CA THR A 13 -0.14 -5.57 -9.66
C THR A 13 -0.15 -5.12 -11.11
N ALA A 14 0.04 -6.03 -12.09
CA ALA A 14 0.06 -5.70 -13.51
C ALA A 14 -1.27 -5.10 -14.01
N ASN A 15 -2.40 -5.39 -13.33
CA ASN A 15 -3.69 -4.78 -13.63
C ASN A 15 -3.67 -3.25 -13.52
N ALA A 16 -2.74 -2.69 -12.73
CA ALA A 16 -2.57 -1.24 -12.62
C ALA A 16 -2.18 -0.58 -13.95
N LEU A 17 -1.56 -1.31 -14.88
CA LEU A 17 -1.17 -0.80 -16.20
C LEU A 17 -2.39 -0.46 -17.08
N PHE A 18 -3.57 -1.01 -16.75
CA PHE A 18 -4.81 -0.80 -17.50
C PHE A 18 -5.81 0.08 -16.76
N MET A 19 -5.47 0.59 -15.57
CA MET A 19 -6.35 1.46 -14.81
C MET A 19 -6.41 2.85 -15.43
N ARG A 20 -7.57 3.51 -15.31
CA ARG A 20 -7.74 4.88 -15.81
C ARG A 20 -6.88 5.88 -15.02
N PRO A 21 -6.51 7.02 -15.63
CA PRO A 21 -5.85 8.12 -14.94
C PRO A 21 -6.53 8.54 -13.62
N GLY A 22 -5.72 8.84 -12.61
CA GLY A 22 -6.17 9.23 -11.27
C GLY A 22 -6.56 8.04 -10.36
N SER A 23 -6.47 6.80 -10.85
CA SER A 23 -6.65 5.59 -10.04
C SER A 23 -5.45 5.33 -9.12
N ALA A 24 -5.61 4.42 -8.17
CA ALA A 24 -4.55 4.03 -7.24
C ALA A 24 -4.30 2.52 -7.21
N LEU A 25 -3.02 2.15 -7.21
CA LEU A 25 -2.55 0.83 -6.86
C LEU A 25 -1.99 0.86 -5.44
N ILE A 26 -2.51 0.01 -4.56
CA ILE A 26 -1.89 -0.31 -3.27
C ILE A 26 -1.13 -1.62 -3.44
N GLU A 27 0.20 -1.54 -3.37
CA GLU A 27 1.08 -2.70 -3.40
C GLU A 27 1.55 -3.04 -1.98
N ILE A 28 1.26 -4.26 -1.53
CA ILE A 28 1.63 -4.76 -0.21
C ILE A 28 2.77 -5.76 -0.35
N PHE A 29 3.87 -5.56 0.38
CA PHE A 29 5.09 -6.35 0.20
C PHE A 29 5.96 -6.47 1.44
N HIS A 30 6.75 -7.54 1.52
CA HIS A 30 7.83 -7.69 2.51
C HIS A 30 9.04 -6.84 2.08
N PRO A 31 9.82 -6.23 3.00
CA PRO A 31 10.99 -5.41 2.66
C PRO A 31 12.04 -6.14 1.80
N ASP A 32 12.16 -7.46 1.93
CA ASP A 32 13.08 -8.27 1.12
C ASP A 32 12.65 -8.39 -0.37
N TRP A 33 11.45 -7.91 -0.74
CA TRP A 33 10.99 -7.89 -2.12
C TRP A 33 11.34 -6.57 -2.79
N ASN A 34 12.53 -6.55 -3.40
CA ASN A 34 13.10 -5.38 -4.05
C ASN A 34 12.69 -5.22 -5.53
N HIS A 35 11.98 -6.17 -6.13
CA HIS A 35 11.64 -6.17 -7.56
C HIS A 35 10.30 -5.49 -7.86
N GLN A 36 10.16 -4.21 -7.54
CA GLN A 36 8.91 -3.45 -7.69
C GLN A 36 8.69 -2.97 -9.14
N PHE A 37 8.55 -3.90 -10.08
CA PHE A 37 8.46 -3.60 -11.51
C PHE A 37 7.37 -2.57 -11.83
N VAL A 38 6.15 -2.76 -11.31
CA VAL A 38 5.02 -1.86 -11.60
C VAL A 38 5.27 -0.46 -11.04
N ARG A 39 5.84 -0.34 -9.83
CA ARG A 39 6.28 0.96 -9.29
C ARG A 39 7.26 1.65 -10.24
N HIS A 40 8.34 0.96 -10.61
CA HIS A 40 9.38 1.55 -11.46
C HIS A 40 8.82 1.96 -12.82
N TRP A 41 7.97 1.13 -13.41
CA TRP A 41 7.28 1.47 -14.65
C TRP A 41 6.44 2.74 -14.51
N LEU A 42 5.57 2.79 -13.48
CA LEU A 42 4.70 3.93 -13.19
C LEU A 42 5.47 5.23 -12.88
N GLU A 43 6.64 5.12 -12.24
CA GLU A 43 7.52 6.27 -11.95
C GLU A 43 8.31 6.71 -13.19
N SER A 44 8.66 5.78 -14.09
CA SER A 44 9.45 6.05 -15.29
C SER A 44 8.64 6.58 -16.46
N ASP A 45 7.35 6.23 -16.56
CA ASP A 45 6.48 6.69 -17.63
C ASP A 45 5.91 8.08 -17.29
N PRO A 46 6.31 9.17 -17.97
CA PRO A 46 5.79 10.51 -17.69
C PRO A 46 4.29 10.66 -17.97
N MET A 47 3.72 9.75 -18.78
CA MET A 47 2.29 9.71 -19.11
C MET A 47 1.49 8.88 -18.11
N SER A 48 2.15 8.10 -17.26
CA SER A 48 1.50 7.35 -16.19
C SER A 48 0.80 8.31 -15.23
N GLN A 49 -0.49 8.06 -15.03
CA GLN A 49 -1.36 8.81 -14.14
C GLN A 49 -1.97 7.90 -13.06
N VAL A 50 -1.46 6.68 -12.91
CA VAL A 50 -1.86 5.77 -11.84
C VAL A 50 -0.93 6.00 -10.64
N HIS A 51 -1.54 6.17 -9.47
CA HIS A 51 -0.83 6.47 -8.23
C HIS A 51 -0.42 5.17 -7.55
N TRP A 52 0.88 4.99 -7.32
CA TRP A 52 1.40 3.84 -6.60
C TRP A 52 1.54 4.15 -5.09
N TRP A 53 1.03 3.25 -4.25
CA TRP A 53 1.10 3.34 -2.80
C TRP A 53 1.69 2.06 -2.23
N GLY A 54 2.80 2.18 -1.52
CA GLY A 54 3.51 1.05 -0.94
C GLY A 54 3.09 0.78 0.50
N VAL A 55 2.84 -0.48 0.84
CA VAL A 55 2.70 -0.95 2.22
C VAL A 55 3.77 -2.00 2.48
N VAL A 56 4.83 -1.59 3.17
CA VAL A 56 5.94 -2.46 3.57
C VAL A 56 5.56 -3.15 4.88
N VAL A 57 5.43 -4.47 4.88
CA VAL A 57 5.15 -5.24 6.08
C VAL A 57 6.41 -5.93 6.57
N GLU A 58 6.97 -5.40 7.66
CA GLU A 58 8.17 -5.92 8.32
C GLU A 58 7.80 -6.93 9.43
N ASP A 59 6.57 -6.84 9.96
CA ASP A 59 6.07 -7.74 11.00
C ASP A 59 5.85 -9.16 10.46
N ARG A 60 6.75 -10.07 10.84
CA ARG A 60 6.70 -11.49 10.47
C ARG A 60 5.51 -12.23 11.05
N GLU A 61 4.93 -11.77 12.16
CA GLU A 61 3.76 -12.41 12.77
C GLU A 61 2.50 -12.24 11.93
N LEU A 62 2.47 -11.24 11.04
CA LEU A 62 1.37 -11.03 10.11
C LEU A 62 1.39 -12.02 8.94
N PHE A 63 2.49 -12.75 8.76
CA PHE A 63 2.63 -13.76 7.70
C PHE A 63 2.38 -15.17 8.24
N SER A 64 1.43 -15.85 7.62
CA SER A 64 1.13 -17.26 7.90
C SER A 64 1.34 -18.12 6.65
N PRO A 65 1.59 -19.44 6.80
CA PRO A 65 1.78 -20.31 5.66
C PRO A 65 0.69 -20.20 4.61
N GLY A 66 1.08 -20.08 3.34
CA GLY A 66 0.18 -20.12 2.19
C GLY A 66 -0.34 -21.53 1.90
N ALA A 67 -1.30 -21.65 0.97
CA ALA A 67 -1.86 -22.96 0.61
C ALA A 67 -0.80 -23.95 0.10
N HIS A 68 0.13 -23.49 -0.74
CA HIS A 68 1.23 -24.31 -1.24
C HIS A 68 2.16 -24.79 -0.10
N GLU A 69 2.58 -23.85 0.75
CA GLU A 69 3.44 -24.15 1.91
C GLU A 69 2.76 -25.16 2.86
N GLN A 70 1.46 -25.03 3.08
CA GLN A 70 0.69 -25.97 3.91
C GLN A 70 0.65 -27.38 3.29
N ARG A 71 0.41 -27.48 1.98
CA ARG A 71 0.36 -28.76 1.26
C ARG A 71 1.69 -29.50 1.34
N GLU A 72 2.79 -28.84 1.00
CA GLU A 72 4.12 -29.45 1.01
C GLU A 72 4.49 -29.96 2.41
N ARG A 73 4.16 -29.21 3.47
CA ARG A 73 4.38 -29.64 4.86
C ARG A 73 3.57 -30.90 5.22
N GLN A 74 2.33 -31.03 4.73
CA GLN A 74 1.49 -32.21 4.96
C GLN A 74 2.04 -33.44 4.24
N GLU A 75 2.66 -33.25 3.08
CA GLU A 75 3.26 -34.31 2.25
C GLU A 75 4.69 -34.70 2.72
N GLY A 76 5.19 -34.11 3.81
CA GLY A 76 6.56 -34.33 4.30
C GLY A 76 7.65 -33.70 3.42
N GLY A 77 7.24 -32.85 2.47
CA GLY A 77 8.11 -32.12 1.57
C GLY A 77 8.73 -30.87 2.21
N LEU A 78 9.72 -30.31 1.52
CA LEU A 78 10.22 -28.97 1.85
C LEU A 78 9.26 -27.94 1.27
N PRO A 79 8.72 -27.00 2.09
CA PRO A 79 7.68 -26.06 1.66
C PRO A 79 8.08 -25.15 0.49
N TYR A 80 9.37 -25.03 0.21
CA TYR A 80 9.86 -24.27 -0.92
C TYR A 80 11.22 -24.80 -1.37
N LYS A 81 11.39 -25.06 -2.67
CA LYS A 81 12.66 -25.47 -3.30
C LYS A 81 13.43 -24.29 -3.92
N GLY A 82 13.35 -23.10 -3.30
CA GLY A 82 13.87 -21.85 -3.85
C GLY A 82 14.22 -20.80 -2.80
N HIS A 83 14.45 -19.55 -3.23
CA HIS A 83 14.89 -18.47 -2.35
C HIS A 83 13.80 -18.04 -1.34
N TRP A 84 14.20 -17.68 -0.12
CA TRP A 84 13.34 -17.18 0.97
C TRP A 84 12.32 -16.11 0.49
N ASN A 85 12.76 -15.18 -0.35
CA ASN A 85 11.92 -14.11 -0.89
C ASN A 85 10.71 -14.65 -1.67
N ALA A 86 10.93 -15.72 -2.44
CA ALA A 86 9.88 -16.33 -3.24
C ALA A 86 8.87 -17.09 -2.35
N MET A 87 9.34 -17.70 -1.26
CA MET A 87 8.44 -18.27 -0.25
C MET A 87 7.54 -17.19 0.35
N MET A 88 8.11 -16.05 0.79
CA MET A 88 7.34 -14.97 1.41
C MET A 88 6.22 -14.46 0.50
N ARG A 89 6.44 -14.38 -0.81
CA ARG A 89 5.44 -13.95 -1.81
C ARG A 89 4.16 -14.78 -1.74
N ASP A 90 4.30 -16.08 -1.50
CA ASP A 90 3.20 -17.05 -1.55
C ASP A 90 2.53 -17.25 -0.17
N ARG A 91 2.98 -16.53 0.86
CA ARG A 91 2.40 -16.61 2.21
C ARG A 91 1.15 -15.75 2.33
N ASN A 92 0.26 -16.18 3.21
CA ASN A 92 -0.91 -15.41 3.59
C ASN A 92 -0.47 -14.24 4.47
N LEU A 93 -1.02 -13.05 4.23
CA LEU A 93 -0.75 -11.84 4.99
C LEU A 93 -2.02 -11.32 5.67
N LYS A 94 -1.93 -11.00 6.96
CA LYS A 94 -2.98 -10.30 7.70
C LYS A 94 -2.61 -8.83 7.84
N LEU A 95 -3.15 -7.98 6.96
CA LEU A 95 -2.92 -6.54 7.06
C LEU A 95 -3.86 -5.91 8.10
N PRO A 96 -3.36 -5.19 9.12
CA PRO A 96 -4.22 -4.47 10.05
C PRO A 96 -5.08 -3.44 9.33
N TRP A 97 -6.37 -3.40 9.65
CA TRP A 97 -7.32 -2.50 9.00
C TRP A 97 -6.92 -1.03 9.12
N ASP A 98 -6.40 -0.60 10.27
CA ASP A 98 -6.00 0.80 10.47
C ASP A 98 -4.87 1.25 9.54
N VAL A 99 -3.97 0.33 9.17
CA VAL A 99 -2.92 0.60 8.17
C VAL A 99 -3.56 0.83 6.81
N LEU A 100 -4.44 -0.09 6.39
CA LEU A 100 -5.13 0.03 5.10
C LEU A 100 -5.99 1.31 5.05
N ARG A 101 -6.75 1.59 6.11
CA ARG A 101 -7.55 2.81 6.23
C ARG A 101 -6.69 4.07 6.09
N GLY A 102 -5.54 4.11 6.75
CA GLY A 102 -4.62 5.25 6.65
C GLY A 102 -4.09 5.49 5.23
N VAL A 103 -3.88 4.43 4.43
CA VAL A 103 -3.51 4.56 3.01
C VAL A 103 -4.70 5.02 2.17
N LEU A 104 -5.89 4.46 2.40
CA LEU A 104 -7.13 4.86 1.72
C LEU A 104 -7.46 6.33 1.97
N ASP A 105 -7.29 6.82 3.20
CA ASP A 105 -7.48 8.23 3.56
C ASP A 105 -6.54 9.16 2.77
N ARG A 106 -5.28 8.74 2.55
CA ARG A 106 -4.31 9.49 1.73
C ARG A 106 -4.70 9.50 0.24
N ILE A 107 -5.15 8.36 -0.28
CA ILE A 107 -5.66 8.25 -1.66
C ILE A 107 -6.86 9.18 -1.85
N ALA A 108 -7.81 9.16 -0.91
CA ALA A 108 -8.98 10.03 -0.92
C ALA A 108 -8.59 11.51 -0.89
N ALA A 109 -7.61 11.89 -0.06
CA ALA A 109 -7.10 13.26 0.02
C ALA A 109 -6.44 13.75 -1.29
N VAL A 110 -5.81 12.85 -2.05
CA VAL A 110 -5.25 13.14 -3.38
C VAL A 110 -6.35 13.33 -4.43
N ASN A 111 -7.47 12.61 -4.30
CA ASN A 111 -8.65 12.70 -5.17
C ASN A 111 -8.32 12.66 -6.68
N GLY A 112 -7.44 11.75 -7.09
CA GLY A 112 -7.03 11.60 -8.49
C GLY A 112 -6.10 12.69 -9.05
N SER A 113 -5.66 13.66 -8.24
CA SER A 113 -4.73 14.69 -8.68
C SER A 113 -3.28 14.19 -8.71
N VAL A 114 -2.70 14.06 -9.91
CA VAL A 114 -1.29 13.64 -10.06
C VAL A 114 -0.31 14.60 -9.37
N ASN A 115 -0.63 15.90 -9.34
CA ASN A 115 0.20 16.90 -8.66
C ASN A 115 0.15 16.75 -7.14
N ALA A 116 -1.02 16.44 -6.57
CA ALA A 116 -1.14 16.16 -5.15
C ALA A 116 -0.42 14.85 -4.79
N TYR A 117 -0.55 13.82 -5.63
CA TYR A 117 0.17 12.55 -5.46
C TYR A 117 1.69 12.74 -5.51
N ARG A 118 2.22 13.46 -6.49
CA ARG A 118 3.67 13.74 -6.61
C ARG A 118 4.24 14.46 -5.38
N LYS A 119 3.45 15.31 -4.71
CA LYS A 119 3.84 15.91 -3.42
C LYS A 119 3.93 14.87 -2.30
N GLN A 120 3.03 13.88 -2.28
CA GLN A 120 3.10 12.76 -1.33
C GLN A 120 4.35 11.91 -1.58
N VAL A 121 4.66 11.61 -2.84
CA VAL A 121 5.89 10.90 -3.22
C VAL A 121 7.14 11.67 -2.78
N ALA A 122 7.22 12.96 -3.10
CA ALA A 122 8.37 13.80 -2.74
C ALA A 122 8.60 13.92 -1.23
N SER A 123 7.55 13.80 -0.42
CA SER A 123 7.64 13.79 1.06
C SER A 123 7.87 12.39 1.65
N GLY A 124 7.97 11.35 0.82
CA GLY A 124 8.07 9.95 1.28
C GLY A 124 6.76 9.36 1.83
N SER A 125 5.65 10.09 1.69
CA SER A 125 4.35 9.71 2.26
C SER A 125 3.55 8.72 1.40
N SER A 126 4.04 8.35 0.22
CA SER A 126 3.44 7.30 -0.62
C SER A 126 3.73 5.89 -0.10
N VAL A 127 4.64 5.73 0.86
CA VAL A 127 5.01 4.44 1.45
C VAL A 127 4.69 4.44 2.94
N VAL A 128 4.00 3.39 3.39
CA VAL A 128 3.70 3.12 4.80
C VAL A 128 4.44 1.86 5.22
N LYS A 129 5.04 1.89 6.42
CA LYS A 129 5.72 0.74 7.02
C LYS A 129 4.88 0.19 8.18
N VAL A 130 4.79 -1.13 8.25
CA VAL A 130 4.18 -1.89 9.35
C VAL A 130 5.31 -2.60 10.09
N PRO A 131 5.85 -2.00 11.16
CA PRO A 131 6.97 -2.57 11.89
C PRO A 131 6.54 -3.79 12.71
N SER A 132 7.49 -4.66 13.03
CA SER A 132 7.27 -5.77 13.96
C SER A 132 6.75 -5.28 15.32
N ARG A 133 5.76 -5.98 15.89
CA ARG A 133 5.11 -5.66 17.19
C ARG A 133 6.03 -5.41 18.40
N GLY A 134 7.34 -5.65 18.31
CA GLY A 134 8.33 -5.25 19.32
C GLY A 134 8.75 -3.77 19.31
N LEU A 135 8.27 -2.95 18.35
CA LEU A 135 8.74 -1.57 18.12
C LEU A 135 7.62 -0.55 17.82
N LEU A 136 6.51 -0.58 18.56
CA LEU A 136 5.55 0.53 18.50
C LEU A 136 5.47 1.27 19.85
N PRO A 137 5.96 2.52 19.94
CA PRO A 137 5.22 3.50 20.72
C PRO A 137 3.85 3.63 20.06
N VAL A 138 2.81 3.48 20.89
CA VAL A 138 1.39 3.67 20.57
C VAL A 138 1.19 4.67 19.43
N VAL A 139 0.48 4.23 18.40
CA VAL A 139 -0.04 5.00 17.25
C VAL A 139 -0.94 6.15 17.78
N ARG A 140 -0.35 7.18 18.37
CA ARG A 140 -1.03 8.37 18.92
C ARG A 140 -0.75 9.63 18.11
N HIS A 141 0.24 9.64 17.22
CA HIS A 141 0.63 10.84 16.46
C HIS A 141 0.12 10.90 15.02
N TRP A 142 -0.52 9.83 14.51
CA TRP A 142 -0.99 9.79 13.12
C TRP A 142 -2.26 10.62 12.86
N PHE A 143 -2.94 11.07 13.90
CA PHE A 143 -4.20 11.84 13.80
C PHE A 143 -4.05 13.36 13.84
N ALA A 144 -2.84 13.91 14.09
CA ALA A 144 -2.66 15.36 14.23
C ALA A 144 -2.85 16.14 12.92
N SER A 145 -2.69 15.50 11.75
CA SER A 145 -2.83 16.17 10.45
C SER A 145 -4.23 16.08 9.84
N ALA A 146 -5.09 15.16 10.31
CA ALA A 146 -6.45 14.98 9.77
C ALA A 146 -7.46 15.99 10.35
N THR A 147 -7.26 16.45 11.59
CA THR A 147 -8.14 17.43 12.25
C THR A 147 -8.02 18.84 11.67
N HIS A 148 -6.89 19.18 11.04
CA HIS A 148 -6.74 20.47 10.33
C HIS A 148 -7.54 20.50 9.01
N TRP A 149 -7.80 19.34 8.40
CA TRP A 149 -8.54 19.24 7.14
C TRP A 149 -10.06 19.28 7.34
N LEU A 150 -10.59 18.64 8.38
CA LEU A 150 -12.03 18.72 8.70
C LEU A 150 -12.49 20.17 8.96
N LYS A 151 -11.63 21.00 9.58
CA LYS A 151 -11.91 22.43 9.77
C LYS A 151 -11.92 23.23 8.47
N SER A 152 -11.07 22.89 7.49
CA SER A 152 -11.00 23.63 6.22
C SER A 152 -12.12 23.26 5.25
N VAL A 153 -12.65 22.04 5.33
CA VAL A 153 -13.83 21.61 4.56
C VAL A 153 -15.12 22.26 5.10
N GLN A 154 -15.28 22.36 6.43
CA GLN A 154 -16.41 23.09 7.03
C GLN A 154 -16.40 24.59 6.77
N GLN A 155 -15.23 25.23 6.65
CA GLN A 155 -15.14 26.66 6.34
C GLN A 155 -15.49 26.97 4.87
N ARG A 156 -15.28 26.03 3.94
CA ARG A 156 -15.60 26.24 2.52
C ARG A 156 -17.08 26.09 2.19
N SER A 157 -17.82 25.30 2.96
CA SER A 157 -19.28 25.17 2.80
C SER A 157 -20.08 26.32 3.44
N ALA A 158 -19.47 27.10 4.33
CA ALA A 158 -20.12 28.25 4.96
C ALA A 158 -19.96 29.56 4.17
N GLY A 159 -19.07 29.62 3.17
CA GLY A 159 -18.74 30.85 2.42
C GLY A 159 -19.44 31.00 1.06
N SER A 160 -20.33 30.09 0.67
CA SER A 160 -21.03 30.13 -0.64
C SER A 160 -22.52 30.47 -0.51
N ALA A 161 -22.94 31.02 0.62
CA ALA A 161 -24.31 31.49 0.85
C ALA A 161 -24.28 33.01 1.09
N SER A 162 -24.06 33.76 0.01
CA SER A 162 -24.35 35.20 -0.09
C SER A 162 -24.48 35.59 -1.56
#